data_AF-A0A0K2TNN5-F1
#
_entry.id   AF-A0A0K2TNN5-F1
#
_cell.length_a   1.000
_cell.length_b   1.000
_cell.length_c   1.000
_cell.angle_alpha   90.00
_cell.angle_beta   90.00
_cell.angle_gamma   90.00
#
_symmetry.space_group_name_H-M   'P 1'
#
loop_
_entity.id
_entity.type
_entity.pdbx_description
1 polymer ?
#
loop_
_entity_poly.entity_id
_entity_poly.type
_entity_poly.pdbx_seq_one_letter_code
_entity_poly.pdbx_strand_id
1 'polypeptide(L)'
;MPSSYEEIKGYKWNEEHSRSAVVMALVNNGGEISNSTIASTLGVSLRTVQRIRKKLEDTWDVDATLKRAPKEEGADRKVRDTYFVNKVKKMVEDDPTRSMRAMARDLGCHEKTIRDCISEDLQMCKKKMYKKKREEN
;
A
#
# COMPACT_ATOMS: atom_id res chain seq x y z
N MET A 1 8.09 -41.34 24.31
CA MET A 1 7.03 -40.48 23.75
C MET A 1 7.60 -39.08 23.62
N PRO A 2 7.56 -38.43 22.44
CA PRO A 2 7.89 -37.02 22.32
C PRO A 2 6.98 -36.22 23.25
N SER A 3 7.56 -35.29 23.99
CA SER A 3 6.81 -34.40 24.89
C SER A 3 5.92 -33.52 24.04
N SER A 4 4.61 -33.53 24.29
CA SER A 4 3.60 -32.73 23.57
C SER A 4 3.91 -31.22 23.54
N TYR A 5 4.82 -30.75 24.39
CA TYR A 5 5.30 -29.37 24.44
C TYR A 5 6.30 -29.01 23.31
N GLU A 6 6.96 -29.97 22.68
CA GLU A 6 7.90 -29.69 21.59
C GLU A 6 7.18 -29.37 20.27
N GLU A 7 6.00 -29.95 20.05
CA GLU A 7 5.17 -29.70 18.87
C GLU A 7 4.59 -28.28 18.86
N ILE A 8 4.35 -27.68 20.02
CA ILE A 8 3.74 -26.35 20.17
C ILE A 8 4.73 -25.23 19.82
N LYS A 9 6.05 -25.46 19.98
CA LYS A 9 7.08 -24.43 19.75
C LYS A 9 7.20 -23.97 18.29
N GLY A 10 6.65 -24.72 17.35
CA GLY A 10 6.61 -24.37 15.92
C GLY A 10 5.37 -23.60 15.49
N TYR A 11 4.35 -23.44 16.35
CA TYR A 11 3.08 -22.84 15.93
C TYR A 11 3.18 -21.32 15.86
N LYS A 12 3.36 -20.81 14.64
CA LYS A 12 3.37 -19.38 14.36
C LYS A 12 1.93 -18.86 14.36
N TRP A 13 1.62 -17.96 15.29
CA TRP A 13 0.35 -17.25 15.31
C TRP A 13 0.10 -16.55 13.96
N ASN A 14 -1.04 -16.83 13.36
CA ASN A 14 -1.53 -16.11 12.19
C ASN A 14 -2.16 -14.78 12.64
N GLU A 15 -2.19 -13.78 11.76
CA GLU A 15 -2.77 -12.46 12.02
C GLU A 15 -4.27 -12.56 12.36
N GLU A 16 -4.97 -13.54 11.78
CA GLU A 16 -6.36 -13.85 12.10
C GLU A 16 -6.52 -14.32 13.55
N HIS A 17 -5.67 -15.24 14.01
CA HIS A 17 -5.67 -15.69 15.40
C HIS A 17 -5.40 -14.52 16.38
N SER A 18 -4.48 -13.62 16.03
CA SER A 18 -4.24 -12.40 16.81
C SER A 18 -5.47 -11.50 16.88
N ARG A 19 -6.19 -11.30 15.76
CA ARG A 19 -7.43 -10.51 15.76
C ARG A 19 -8.51 -11.16 16.60
N SER A 20 -8.71 -12.47 16.45
CA SER A 20 -9.69 -13.23 17.24
C SER A 20 -9.43 -13.13 18.73
N ALA A 21 -8.17 -13.26 19.16
CA ALA A 21 -7.82 -13.14 20.57
C ALA A 21 -8.11 -11.74 21.13
N VAL A 22 -7.84 -10.68 20.36
CA VAL A 22 -8.14 -9.30 20.78
C VAL A 22 -9.65 -9.07 20.88
N VAL A 23 -10.43 -9.53 19.89
CA VAL A 23 -11.89 -9.39 19.90
C VAL A 23 -12.50 -10.16 21.08
N MET A 24 -12.07 -11.40 21.33
CA MET A 24 -12.51 -12.19 22.48
C MET A 24 -12.17 -11.50 23.81
N ALA A 25 -10.98 -10.92 23.94
CA ALA A 25 -10.60 -10.18 25.14
C ALA A 25 -11.49 -8.94 25.36
N LEU A 26 -11.88 -8.24 24.30
CA LEU A 26 -12.80 -7.10 24.39
C LEU A 26 -14.22 -7.54 24.75
N VAL A 27 -14.77 -8.54 24.04
CA VAL A 27 -16.15 -9.01 24.24
C VAL A 27 -16.35 -9.61 25.64
N ASN A 28 -15.44 -10.48 26.09
CA ASN A 28 -15.56 -11.17 27.37
C ASN A 28 -15.41 -10.24 28.58
N ASN A 29 -14.76 -9.08 28.42
CA ASN A 29 -14.60 -8.08 29.47
C ASN A 29 -15.53 -6.87 29.29
N GLY A 30 -16.57 -6.97 28.45
CA GLY A 30 -17.50 -5.87 28.20
C GLY A 30 -16.84 -4.59 27.66
N GLY A 31 -15.65 -4.70 27.04
CA GLY A 31 -14.86 -3.56 26.56
C GLY A 31 -14.13 -2.76 27.65
N GLU A 32 -14.23 -3.13 28.93
CA GLU A 32 -13.62 -2.38 30.04
C GLU A 32 -12.11 -2.60 30.16
N ILE A 33 -11.61 -3.71 29.62
CA ILE A 33 -10.18 -4.00 29.63
C ILE A 33 -9.38 -2.94 28.86
N SER A 34 -8.26 -2.52 29.45
CA SER A 34 -7.42 -1.49 28.84
C SER A 34 -6.68 -2.02 27.59
N ASN A 35 -6.49 -1.15 26.60
CA ASN A 35 -5.80 -1.53 25.36
C ASN A 35 -4.33 -1.94 25.60
N SER A 36 -3.67 -1.36 26.61
CA SER A 36 -2.30 -1.71 26.99
C SER A 36 -2.22 -3.09 27.65
N THR A 37 -3.21 -3.45 28.47
CA THR A 37 -3.32 -4.79 29.06
C THR A 37 -3.45 -5.84 27.95
N ILE A 38 -4.38 -5.65 27.01
CA ILE A 38 -4.55 -6.58 25.88
C ILE A 38 -3.28 -6.70 25.04
N ALA A 39 -2.66 -5.57 24.70
CA ALA A 39 -1.44 -5.54 23.89
C ALA A 39 -0.29 -6.31 24.55
N SER A 40 -0.10 -6.12 25.86
CA SER A 40 0.96 -6.78 26.63
C SER A 40 0.69 -8.27 26.78
N THR A 41 -0.55 -8.67 27.08
CA THR A 41 -0.93 -10.07 27.28
C THR A 41 -0.86 -10.89 26.00
N LEU A 42 -1.29 -10.33 24.88
CA LEU A 42 -1.34 -11.03 23.59
C LEU A 42 -0.09 -10.83 22.73
N GLY A 43 0.87 -10.00 23.17
CA GLY A 43 2.06 -9.66 22.39
C GLY A 43 1.76 -8.95 21.06
N VAL A 44 0.64 -8.22 20.99
CA VAL A 44 0.20 -7.50 19.78
C VAL A 44 0.48 -6.00 19.90
N SER A 45 0.62 -5.31 18.77
CA SER A 45 0.85 -3.87 18.80
C SER A 45 -0.36 -3.11 19.37
N LEU A 46 -0.11 -2.08 20.17
CA LEU A 46 -1.17 -1.23 20.74
C LEU A 46 -2.06 -0.63 19.64
N ARG A 47 -1.47 -0.23 18.52
CA ARG A 47 -2.18 0.32 17.36
C ARG A 47 -3.16 -0.71 16.75
N THR A 48 -2.80 -1.99 16.76
CA THR A 48 -3.68 -3.08 16.30
C THR A 48 -4.89 -3.18 17.21
N VAL A 49 -4.69 -3.19 18.53
CA VAL A 49 -5.79 -3.25 19.52
C VAL A 49 -6.74 -2.06 19.37
N GLN A 50 -6.19 -0.84 19.27
CA GLN A 50 -6.98 0.38 19.07
C GLN A 50 -7.84 0.33 17.80
N ARG A 51 -7.28 -0.15 16.68
CA ARG A 51 -8.02 -0.28 15.41
C ARG A 51 -9.15 -1.29 15.51
N ILE A 52 -8.90 -2.44 16.14
CA ILE A 52 -9.90 -3.49 16.32
C ILE A 52 -11.01 -3.00 17.23
N ARG A 53 -10.66 -2.39 18.37
CA ARG A 53 -11.63 -1.83 19.30
C ARG A 53 -12.52 -0.79 18.65
N LYS A 54 -11.93 0.19 17.95
CA LYS A 54 -12.69 1.20 17.23
C LYS A 54 -13.64 0.56 16.20
N LYS A 55 -13.16 -0.41 15.42
CA LYS A 55 -13.99 -1.11 14.43
C LYS A 55 -15.16 -1.84 15.10
N LEU A 56 -14.92 -2.49 16.24
CA LEU A 56 -15.94 -3.20 17.01
C LEU A 56 -16.96 -2.24 17.63
N GLU A 57 -16.52 -1.08 18.13
CA GLU A 57 -17.41 -0.02 18.63
C GLU A 57 -18.26 0.59 17.49
N ASP A 58 -17.69 0.75 16.29
CA ASP A 58 -18.36 1.35 15.13
C ASP A 58 -19.39 0.40 14.48
N THR A 59 -19.11 -0.90 14.37
CA THR A 59 -19.99 -1.85 13.65
C THR A 59 -20.80 -2.76 14.57
N TRP A 60 -20.38 -2.96 15.82
CA TRP A 60 -20.90 -3.97 16.76
C TRP A 60 -20.97 -5.40 16.17
N ASP A 61 -20.24 -5.65 15.10
CA ASP A 61 -20.23 -6.90 14.34
C ASP A 61 -18.87 -7.59 14.51
N VAL A 62 -18.88 -8.67 15.29
CA VAL A 62 -17.70 -9.50 15.57
C VAL A 62 -17.15 -10.11 14.28
N ASP A 63 -18.01 -10.66 13.42
CA ASP A 63 -17.59 -11.36 12.19
C ASP A 63 -16.98 -10.40 11.17
N ALA A 64 -17.56 -9.21 11.03
CA ALA A 64 -16.98 -8.16 10.19
C ALA A 64 -15.62 -7.69 10.73
N THR A 65 -15.43 -7.71 12.06
CA THR A 65 -14.18 -7.30 12.71
C THR A 65 -13.07 -8.34 12.52
N LEU A 66 -13.42 -9.63 12.57
CA LEU A 66 -12.51 -10.76 12.34
C LEU A 66 -12.01 -10.80 10.90
N LYS A 67 -12.92 -10.62 9.94
CA LYS A 67 -12.57 -10.61 8.51
C LYS A 67 -11.74 -9.37 8.16
N ARG A 68 -10.67 -9.59 7.39
CA ARG A 68 -9.89 -8.48 6.83
C ARG A 68 -10.79 -7.71 5.87
N ALA A 69 -10.81 -6.39 5.97
CA ALA A 69 -11.51 -5.57 4.99
C ALA A 69 -10.96 -5.89 3.58
N PRO A 70 -11.83 -6.06 2.57
CA PRO A 70 -11.37 -6.23 1.21
C PRO A 70 -10.46 -5.04 0.89
N LYS A 71 -9.29 -5.33 0.33
CA LYS A 71 -8.42 -4.27 -0.15
C LYS A 71 -9.16 -3.60 -1.29
N GLU A 72 -9.52 -2.33 -1.13
CA GLU A 72 -9.99 -1.54 -2.26
C GLU A 72 -8.96 -1.71 -3.37
N GLU A 73 -9.39 -2.24 -4.51
CA GLU A 73 -8.59 -2.31 -5.72
C GLU A 73 -8.26 -0.86 -6.09
N GLY A 74 -7.09 -0.43 -5.65
CA GLY A 74 -6.70 0.96 -5.69
C GLY A 74 -6.80 1.46 -7.12
N ALA A 75 -7.56 2.55 -7.28
CA ALA A 75 -7.69 3.41 -8.45
C ALA A 75 -6.81 2.97 -9.61
N ASP A 76 -7.44 2.40 -10.65
CA ASP A 76 -6.83 1.88 -11.88
C ASP A 76 -5.45 2.47 -12.13
N ARG A 77 -4.42 1.75 -11.69
CA ARG A 77 -3.04 2.16 -11.96
C ARG A 77 -2.90 2.12 -13.48
N LYS A 78 -2.78 3.30 -14.08
CA LYS A 78 -2.61 3.41 -15.53
C LYS A 78 -1.43 2.54 -15.95
N VAL A 79 -1.74 1.46 -16.66
CA VAL A 79 -0.74 0.49 -17.13
C VAL A 79 0.14 1.19 -18.16
N ARG A 80 1.45 1.01 -18.05
CA ARG A 80 2.44 1.48 -19.03
C ARG A 80 2.40 0.57 -20.27
N ASP A 81 1.30 0.62 -20.99
CA ASP A 81 1.17 -0.08 -22.27
C ASP A 81 2.06 0.58 -23.33
N THR A 82 2.43 -0.19 -24.35
CA THR A 82 3.21 0.24 -25.52
C THR A 82 2.65 1.51 -26.17
N TYR A 83 1.32 1.65 -26.26
CA TYR A 83 0.68 2.87 -26.75
C TYR A 83 1.01 4.10 -25.88
N PHE A 84 0.98 3.94 -24.56
CA PHE A 84 1.30 5.01 -23.62
C PHE A 84 2.77 5.44 -23.74
N VAL A 85 3.69 4.47 -23.80
CA VAL A 85 5.13 4.73 -23.96
C VAL A 85 5.41 5.46 -25.27
N ASN A 86 4.80 5.02 -26.38
CA ASN A 86 4.94 5.68 -27.68
C ASN A 86 4.39 7.11 -27.68
N LYS A 87 3.28 7.36 -26.97
CA LYS A 87 2.70 8.69 -26.83
C LYS A 87 3.60 9.64 -26.02
N VAL A 88 4.19 9.14 -24.93
CA VAL A 88 5.18 9.91 -24.14
C VAL A 88 6.43 10.20 -24.98
N LYS A 89 6.93 9.21 -25.74
CA LYS A 89 8.05 9.39 -26.65
C LYS A 89 7.79 10.50 -27.66
N LYS A 90 6.62 10.48 -28.32
CA LYS A 90 6.21 11.51 -29.28
C LYS A 90 6.14 12.90 -28.64
N MET A 91 5.57 13.02 -27.44
CA MET A 91 5.53 14.32 -26.73
C MET A 91 6.92 14.88 -26.41
N VAL A 92 7.89 14.00 -26.10
CA VAL A 92 9.28 14.40 -25.83
C VAL A 92 10.03 14.76 -27.12
N GLU A 93 9.72 14.10 -28.24
CA GLU A 93 10.29 14.41 -29.55
C GLU A 93 9.73 15.73 -30.12
N ASP A 94 8.42 15.97 -29.96
CA ASP A 94 7.73 17.17 -30.43
C ASP A 94 8.17 18.42 -29.64
N ASP A 95 8.27 18.33 -28.30
CA ASP A 95 8.77 19.41 -27.45
C ASP A 95 9.61 18.86 -26.28
N PRO A 96 10.95 18.81 -26.43
CA PRO A 96 11.84 18.31 -25.38
C PRO A 96 11.94 19.25 -24.17
N THR A 97 11.41 20.47 -24.25
CA THR A 97 11.38 21.41 -23.10
C THR A 97 10.14 21.23 -22.24
N ARG A 98 9.16 20.46 -22.72
CA ARG A 98 7.91 20.22 -22.03
C ARG A 98 8.14 19.56 -20.67
N SER A 99 7.56 20.16 -19.63
CA SER A 99 7.71 19.62 -18.27
C SER A 99 6.97 18.28 -18.11
N MET A 100 7.55 17.38 -17.31
CA MET A 100 6.90 16.10 -16.95
C MET A 100 5.53 16.31 -16.30
N ARG A 101 5.34 17.39 -15.54
CA ARG A 101 4.05 17.78 -14.97
C ARG A 101 3.01 18.13 -16.03
N ALA A 102 3.41 18.84 -17.08
CA ALA A 102 2.51 19.15 -18.18
C ALA A 102 2.09 17.87 -18.92
N MET A 103 3.04 17.00 -19.26
CA MET A 103 2.75 15.70 -19.88
C MET A 103 1.84 14.82 -19.01
N ALA A 104 2.05 14.83 -17.69
CA ALA A 104 1.23 14.08 -16.74
C ALA A 104 -0.22 14.58 -16.70
N ARG A 105 -0.43 15.91 -16.76
CA ARG A 105 -1.78 16.51 -16.85
C ARG A 105 -2.50 16.12 -18.14
N ASP A 106 -1.82 16.23 -19.28
CA ASP A 106 -2.37 15.84 -20.59
C ASP A 106 -2.79 14.37 -20.65
N LEU A 107 -2.00 13.51 -20.01
CA LEU A 107 -2.22 12.08 -20.01
C LEU A 107 -3.06 11.60 -18.83
N GLY A 108 -3.54 12.50 -17.95
CA GLY A 108 -4.33 12.15 -16.78
C GLY A 108 -3.66 11.11 -15.89
N CYS A 109 -2.35 11.25 -15.65
CA CYS A 109 -1.56 10.32 -14.85
C CYS A 109 -0.69 11.06 -13.83
N HIS A 110 -0.09 10.31 -12.91
CA HIS A 110 0.81 10.89 -11.92
C HIS A 110 2.15 11.25 -12.56
N GLU A 111 2.80 12.35 -12.11
CA GLU A 111 4.10 12.79 -12.64
C GLU A 111 5.16 11.67 -12.56
N LYS A 112 5.08 10.86 -11.50
CA LYS A 112 5.94 9.68 -11.33
C LYS A 112 5.84 8.69 -12.49
N THR A 113 4.64 8.43 -13.03
CA THR A 113 4.43 7.52 -14.15
C THR A 113 5.18 7.98 -15.41
N ILE A 114 5.19 9.29 -15.67
CA ILE A 114 5.94 9.88 -16.79
C ILE A 114 7.44 9.81 -16.55
N ARG A 115 7.90 10.06 -15.31
CA ARG A 115 9.30 9.97 -14.94
C ARG A 115 9.85 8.55 -15.08
N ASP A 116 9.11 7.57 -14.57
CA ASP A 116 9.46 6.15 -14.64
C ASP A 116 9.48 5.73 -16.12
N CYS A 117 8.50 6.16 -16.93
CA CYS A 117 8.49 5.90 -18.38
C CYS A 117 9.71 6.48 -19.12
N ILE A 118 10.08 7.74 -18.85
CA ILE A 118 11.22 8.38 -19.52
C ILE A 118 12.56 7.74 -19.11
N SER A 119 12.71 7.38 -17.84
CA SER A 119 13.97 6.87 -17.30
C SER A 119 14.17 5.37 -17.52
N GLU A 120 13.12 4.57 -17.36
CA GLU A 120 13.17 3.11 -17.46
C GLU A 120 12.87 2.64 -18.89
N ASP A 121 11.75 3.10 -19.47
CA ASP A 121 11.24 2.54 -20.75
C ASP A 121 11.88 3.22 -21.97
N LEU A 122 12.08 4.54 -21.92
CA LEU A 122 12.72 5.29 -23.01
C LEU A 122 14.24 5.44 -22.83
N GLN A 123 14.75 5.19 -21.62
CA GLN A 123 16.17 5.39 -21.25
C GLN A 123 16.73 6.77 -21.65
N MET A 124 15.86 7.79 -21.70
CA MET A 124 16.26 9.14 -22.06
C MET A 124 16.72 9.89 -20.81
N CYS A 125 18.04 9.98 -20.63
CA CYS A 125 18.62 10.81 -19.58
C CYS A 125 18.28 12.29 -19.82
N LYS A 126 17.98 13.05 -18.74
CA LYS A 126 17.75 14.51 -18.75
C LYS A 126 18.74 15.28 -19.66
N LYS A 127 20.00 14.84 -19.72
CA LYS A 127 21.05 15.42 -20.56
C LYS A 127 20.69 15.49 -22.05
N LYS A 128 19.95 14.52 -22.61
CA LYS A 128 19.53 14.54 -24.02
C LYS A 128 18.42 15.57 -24.29
N MET A 129 17.48 15.77 -23.36
CA MET A 129 16.42 16.79 -23.48
C MET A 129 16.99 18.21 -23.50
N TYR A 130 18.04 18.48 -22.72
CA TYR A 130 18.68 19.81 -22.68
C TYR A 130 19.77 20.02 -23.73
N LYS A 131 20.22 18.97 -24.45
CA LYS A 131 21.31 19.10 -25.43
C LYS A 131 20.87 19.79 -26.72
N LYS A 132 19.65 19.51 -27.20
CA LYS A 132 19.09 20.14 -28.42
C LYS A 132 18.92 21.66 -28.27
N LYS A 133 18.67 22.15 -27.03
CA LYS A 133 18.57 23.59 -26.71
C LYS A 133 19.88 24.38 -26.86
N ARG A 134 21.03 23.70 -26.96
CA ARG A 134 22.34 24.33 -27.20
C ARG A 134 22.80 24.26 -28.65
N GLU A 135 22.14 23.46 -29.48
CA GLU A 135 22.51 23.30 -30.89
C GLU A 135 21.63 24.18 -31.81
N GLU A 136 20.60 24.83 -31.27
CA GLU A 136 19.69 25.76 -31.98
C GLU A 136 19.86 27.25 -31.55
N ASN A 137 20.90 27.58 -30.77
CA ASN A 137 21.35 28.96 -30.44
C ASN A 137 22.80 29.12 -30.87
#